data_AF-A0A8D8FSB2-F1
#
_entry.id   AF-A0A8D8FSB2-F1
#
_cell.length_a   1.000
_cell.length_b   1.000
_cell.length_c   1.000
_cell.angle_alpha   90.00
_cell.angle_beta   90.00
_cell.angle_gamma   90.00
#
_symmetry.space_group_name_H-M   'P 1'
#
loop_
_entity.id
_entity.type
_entity.pdbx_description
1 polymer ?
#
loop_
_entity_poly.entity_id
_entity_poly.type
_entity_poly.pdbx_seq_one_letter_code
_entity_poly.pdbx_strand_id
1 'polypeptide(L)'
;MIPDIIFNPHGFPSRMTIAMMIETMAGKTGACHGLVHDATPFRYTEENTAIDYFGRLLESSGYNYFGTERMYSGVDGREMKADIFFGVVHYQRLRHMVSDKWQVRSTGPLDQLTHQPNKGRSRGGGVRFGEMERDALIAHGASFLLQDRLFHGSDKITTLVCRSCGTLIGPISSITKKVATNATETERTPATCRLCRSDQGIGHVEIPYIFKFLVSQLTAMNINVKLDLALPMV
;
A
#
# COMPACT_ATOMS: atom_id res chain seq x y z
N MET A 1 22.20 -24.96 22.03
CA MET A 1 22.39 -23.71 21.25
C MET A 1 21.03 -23.25 20.74
N ILE A 2 20.81 -21.94 20.60
CA ILE A 2 19.58 -21.38 20.02
C ILE A 2 19.96 -20.77 18.67
N PRO A 3 19.26 -21.08 17.56
CA PRO A 3 19.58 -20.50 16.25
C PRO A 3 19.27 -19.00 16.22
N ASP A 4 20.21 -18.21 15.71
CA ASP A 4 19.99 -16.78 15.48
C ASP A 4 19.04 -16.52 14.30
N ILE A 5 19.13 -17.35 13.26
CA ILE A 5 18.32 -17.24 12.03
C ILE A 5 17.77 -18.63 11.70
N ILE A 6 16.47 -18.67 11.35
CA ILE A 6 15.80 -19.88 10.86
C ILE A 6 15.50 -19.69 9.38
N PHE A 7 15.95 -20.64 8.56
CA PHE A 7 15.67 -20.67 7.13
C PHE A 7 14.71 -21.81 6.78
N ASN A 8 13.73 -21.54 5.93
CA ASN A 8 12.75 -22.54 5.51
C ASN A 8 13.36 -23.51 4.47
N PRO A 9 13.37 -24.83 4.71
CA PRO A 9 13.93 -25.81 3.78
C PRO A 9 13.26 -25.80 2.40
N HIS A 10 12.00 -25.36 2.28
CA HIS A 10 11.30 -25.25 0.99
C HIS A 10 11.95 -24.25 0.01
N GLY A 11 12.86 -23.39 0.49
CA GLY A 11 13.63 -22.49 -0.38
C GLY A 11 14.71 -23.20 -1.21
N PHE A 12 15.19 -24.38 -0.82
CA PHE A 12 16.28 -25.07 -1.50
C PHE A 12 15.89 -25.72 -2.83
N PRO A 13 14.77 -26.48 -2.95
CA PRO A 13 14.45 -27.19 -4.19
C PRO A 13 14.26 -26.27 -5.39
N SER A 14 13.72 -25.07 -5.18
CA SER A 14 13.47 -24.10 -6.26
C SER A 14 14.71 -23.30 -6.65
N ARG A 15 15.63 -23.02 -5.71
CA ARG A 15 16.81 -22.19 -5.94
C ARG A 15 18.09 -22.99 -6.20
N MET A 16 18.09 -24.28 -5.85
CA MET A 16 19.21 -25.21 -6.01
C MET A 16 20.54 -24.68 -5.42
N THR A 17 20.47 -23.87 -4.36
CA THR A 17 21.65 -23.28 -3.69
C THR A 17 22.29 -24.26 -2.71
N ILE A 18 22.83 -25.36 -3.22
CA ILE A 18 23.49 -26.42 -2.44
C ILE A 18 24.75 -25.89 -1.72
N ALA A 19 25.43 -24.90 -2.30
CA ALA A 19 26.62 -24.28 -1.72
C ALA A 19 26.39 -23.75 -0.30
N MET A 20 25.21 -23.22 0.01
CA MET A 20 24.88 -22.74 1.36
C MET A 20 24.84 -23.89 2.38
N MET A 21 24.44 -25.09 1.98
CA MET A 21 24.47 -26.27 2.86
C MET A 21 25.91 -26.70 3.14
N ILE A 22 26.77 -26.70 2.11
CA ILE A 22 28.20 -26.99 2.27
C ILE A 22 28.86 -25.94 3.18
N GLU A 23 28.55 -24.66 2.97
CA GLU A 23 29.03 -23.56 3.82
C GLU A 23 28.59 -23.74 5.28
N THR A 24 27.35 -24.18 5.53
CA THR A 24 26.84 -24.43 6.88
C THR A 24 27.69 -25.47 7.62
N MET A 25 28.08 -26.55 6.94
CA MET A 25 28.97 -27.59 7.50
C MET A 25 30.39 -27.05 7.70
N ALA A 26 30.92 -26.33 6.71
CA ALA A 26 32.25 -25.73 6.77
C ALA A 26 32.34 -24.71 7.93
N GLY A 27 31.39 -23.78 8.05
CA GLY A 27 31.38 -22.78 9.11
C GLY A 27 31.29 -23.41 10.50
N LYS A 28 30.53 -24.49 10.65
CA LYS A 28 30.45 -25.25 11.90
C LYS A 28 31.76 -25.94 12.26
N THR A 29 32.37 -26.68 11.33
CA THR A 29 33.68 -27.30 11.58
C THR A 29 34.76 -26.26 11.87
N GLY A 30 34.73 -25.12 11.17
CA GLY A 30 35.64 -24.00 11.40
C GLY A 30 35.50 -23.43 12.80
N ALA A 31 34.26 -23.29 13.30
CA ALA A 31 34.00 -22.86 14.67
C ALA A 31 34.45 -23.89 15.74
N CYS A 32 34.32 -25.20 15.46
CA CYS A 32 34.74 -26.26 16.39
C CYS A 32 36.27 -26.38 16.50
N HIS A 33 36.98 -26.35 15.36
CA HIS A 33 38.43 -26.57 15.30
C HIS A 33 39.24 -25.26 15.35
N GLY A 34 38.59 -24.10 15.28
CA GLY A 34 39.26 -22.79 15.20
C GLY A 34 39.98 -22.58 13.86
N LEU A 35 39.49 -23.20 12.78
CA LEU A 35 40.08 -23.16 11.45
C LEU A 35 39.29 -22.23 10.52
N VAL A 36 40.01 -21.57 9.62
CA VAL A 36 39.40 -20.84 8.49
C VAL A 36 39.48 -21.75 7.27
N HIS A 37 38.32 -22.12 6.73
CA HIS A 37 38.26 -22.94 5.52
C HIS A 37 38.33 -22.08 4.28
N ASP A 38 39.10 -22.55 3.31
CA ASP A 38 39.18 -21.94 1.99
C ASP A 38 38.00 -22.43 1.13
N ALA A 39 37.21 -21.47 0.62
CA ALA A 39 36.04 -21.70 -0.21
C ALA A 39 36.28 -21.37 -1.69
N THR A 40 37.54 -21.34 -2.13
CA THR A 40 37.90 -21.11 -3.54
C THR A 40 37.22 -22.15 -4.45
N PRO A 41 36.55 -21.74 -5.54
CA PRO A 41 35.87 -22.65 -6.45
C PRO A 41 36.81 -23.72 -7.06
N PHE A 42 36.25 -24.88 -7.42
CA PHE A 42 36.94 -26.01 -8.10
C PHE A 42 38.06 -26.71 -7.32
N ARG A 43 38.13 -26.54 -6.00
CA ARG A 43 39.07 -27.27 -5.14
C ARG A 43 38.68 -28.72 -4.88
N TYR A 44 37.37 -29.01 -4.88
CA TYR A 44 36.82 -30.34 -4.64
C TYR A 44 36.47 -31.02 -5.96
N THR A 45 36.69 -32.33 -6.02
CA THR A 45 36.37 -33.18 -7.17
C THR A 45 35.26 -34.17 -6.79
N GLU A 46 34.74 -34.92 -7.76
CA GLU A 46 33.73 -35.95 -7.49
C GLU A 46 34.28 -37.08 -6.60
N GLU A 47 35.58 -37.38 -6.69
CA GLU A 47 36.25 -38.38 -5.85
C GLU A 47 36.50 -37.88 -4.42
N ASN A 48 36.67 -36.57 -4.23
CA ASN A 48 36.90 -35.94 -2.94
C ASN A 48 35.92 -34.79 -2.73
N THR A 49 34.71 -35.15 -2.33
CA THR A 49 33.61 -34.19 -2.17
C THR A 49 33.79 -33.33 -0.93
N ALA A 50 33.34 -32.08 -1.01
CA ALA A 50 33.36 -31.16 0.14
C ALA A 50 32.53 -31.69 1.33
N ILE A 51 31.43 -32.39 1.05
CA ILE A 51 30.53 -32.95 2.06
C ILE A 51 31.26 -34.01 2.88
N ASP A 52 31.99 -34.92 2.22
CA ASP A 52 32.72 -35.98 2.91
C ASP A 52 33.87 -35.43 3.75
N TYR A 53 34.57 -34.44 3.21
CA TYR A 53 35.65 -33.75 3.92
C TYR A 53 35.12 -33.11 5.21
N PHE A 54 34.13 -32.22 5.12
CA PHE A 54 33.58 -31.55 6.30
C PHE A 54 32.83 -32.51 7.24
N GLY A 55 32.18 -33.55 6.71
CA GLY A 55 31.48 -34.55 7.52
C GLY A 55 32.41 -35.31 8.45
N ARG A 56 33.59 -35.72 7.97
CA ARG A 56 34.63 -36.35 8.83
C ARG A 56 35.18 -35.40 9.88
N LEU A 57 35.34 -34.12 9.54
CA LEU A 57 35.76 -33.10 10.51
C LEU A 57 34.69 -32.84 11.59
N LEU A 58 33.40 -32.93 11.26
CA LEU A 58 32.32 -32.84 12.24
C LEU A 58 32.30 -34.04 13.18
N GLU A 59 32.48 -35.25 12.62
CA GLU A 59 32.52 -36.49 13.38
C GLU A 59 33.70 -36.49 14.37
N SER A 60 34.87 -35.98 13.98
CA SER A 60 36.02 -35.84 14.89
C SER A 60 35.77 -34.84 16.02
N SER A 61 34.85 -33.88 15.83
CA SER A 61 34.37 -32.96 16.88
C SER A 61 33.23 -33.53 17.73
N GLY A 62 32.75 -34.75 17.45
CA GLY A 62 31.63 -35.38 18.16
C GLY A 62 30.24 -34.94 17.67
N TYR A 63 30.14 -34.28 16.51
CA TYR A 63 28.87 -33.95 15.86
C TYR A 63 28.49 -35.00 14.82
N ASN A 64 27.22 -34.98 14.38
CA ASN A 64 26.78 -35.86 13.32
C ASN A 64 27.49 -35.54 11.98
N TYR A 65 27.84 -36.59 11.24
CA TYR A 65 28.50 -36.52 9.94
C TYR A 65 27.77 -35.62 8.94
N PHE A 66 26.43 -35.70 8.88
CA PHE A 66 25.61 -34.89 7.98
C PHE A 66 25.32 -33.47 8.51
N GLY A 67 25.88 -33.08 9.65
CA GLY A 67 25.65 -31.77 10.27
C GLY A 67 24.27 -31.57 10.89
N THR A 68 23.44 -32.61 10.98
CA THR A 68 22.16 -32.56 11.70
C THR A 68 22.34 -32.74 13.21
N GLU A 69 21.49 -32.09 13.99
CA GLU A 69 21.50 -32.16 15.45
C GLU A 69 20.09 -32.40 15.99
N ARG A 70 20.02 -33.09 17.12
CA ARG A 70 18.77 -33.24 17.89
C ARG A 70 18.40 -31.90 18.50
N MET A 71 17.24 -31.39 18.11
CA MET A 71 16.67 -30.17 18.69
C MET A 71 15.38 -30.47 19.45
N TYR A 72 15.08 -29.60 20.41
CA TYR A 72 13.89 -29.69 21.25
C TYR A 72 12.98 -28.49 20.96
N SER A 73 11.67 -28.72 20.98
CA SER A 73 10.69 -27.66 20.81
C SER A 73 10.74 -26.71 22.00
N GLY A 74 10.94 -25.42 21.74
CA GLY A 74 10.88 -24.37 22.77
C GLY A 74 9.47 -24.14 23.34
N VAL A 75 8.42 -24.64 22.66
CA VAL A 75 7.03 -24.50 23.11
C VAL A 75 6.63 -25.64 24.04
N ASP A 76 6.87 -26.89 23.62
CA ASP A 76 6.40 -28.09 24.34
C ASP A 76 7.50 -28.80 25.16
N GLY A 77 8.77 -28.43 24.98
CA GLY A 77 9.92 -29.08 25.61
C GLY A 77 10.25 -30.49 25.10
N ARG A 78 9.50 -31.01 24.12
CA ARG A 78 9.68 -32.34 23.54
C ARG A 78 10.74 -32.34 22.45
N GLU A 79 11.44 -33.46 22.29
CA GLU A 79 12.37 -33.68 21.18
C GLU A 79 11.63 -33.63 19.84
N MET A 80 12.24 -32.97 18.85
CA MET A 80 11.68 -32.89 17.50
C MET A 80 11.78 -34.26 16.81
N LYS A 81 10.82 -34.59 15.94
CA LYS A 81 10.76 -35.91 15.27
C LYS A 81 11.93 -36.18 14.32
N ALA A 82 12.59 -35.12 13.84
CA ALA A 82 13.69 -35.20 12.91
C ALA A 82 14.85 -34.37 13.43
N ASP A 83 16.07 -34.84 13.16
CA ASP A 83 17.28 -34.06 13.42
C ASP A 83 17.30 -32.85 12.47
N ILE A 84 17.62 -31.70 13.02
CA ILE A 84 17.59 -30.44 12.28
C ILE A 84 19.01 -30.12 11.81
N PHE A 85 19.12 -29.75 10.54
CA PHE A 85 20.38 -29.28 9.97
C PHE A 85 20.75 -27.91 10.55
N PHE A 86 21.87 -27.85 11.28
CA PHE A 86 22.30 -26.68 12.04
C PHE A 86 23.79 -26.42 11.87
N GLY A 87 24.16 -25.16 11.67
CA GLY A 87 25.55 -24.72 11.55
C GLY A 87 25.66 -23.22 11.37
N VAL A 88 26.85 -22.76 10.96
CA VAL A 88 27.19 -21.34 10.88
C VAL A 88 27.34 -20.93 9.41
N VAL A 89 26.67 -19.85 9.01
CA VAL A 89 26.69 -19.31 7.64
C VAL A 89 26.91 -17.81 7.71
N HIS A 90 27.67 -17.27 6.76
CA HIS A 90 27.85 -15.83 6.66
C HIS A 90 26.62 -15.15 6.02
N TYR A 91 26.01 -14.20 6.73
CA TYR A 91 24.86 -13.43 6.23
C TYR A 91 25.24 -11.98 5.93
N GLN A 92 24.66 -11.44 4.87
CA GLN A 92 24.76 -10.03 4.49
C GLN A 92 23.43 -9.30 4.74
N ARG A 93 23.48 -8.15 5.39
CA ARG A 93 22.30 -7.31 5.63
C ARG A 93 22.00 -6.43 4.42
N LEU A 94 20.77 -6.51 3.90
CA LEU A 94 20.31 -5.69 2.78
C LEU A 94 19.92 -4.27 3.22
N ARG A 95 20.08 -3.29 2.30
CA ARG A 95 19.81 -1.87 2.56
C ARG A 95 18.34 -1.48 2.68
N HIS A 96 17.44 -2.23 2.05
CA HIS A 96 16.03 -1.83 1.94
C HIS A 96 15.27 -2.20 3.21
N MET A 97 14.84 -1.19 3.96
CA MET A 97 14.10 -1.37 5.21
C MET A 97 12.59 -1.20 5.00
N VAL A 98 11.79 -1.99 5.72
CA VAL A 98 10.31 -1.91 5.70
C VAL A 98 9.81 -0.60 6.33
N SER A 99 10.55 -0.07 7.30
CA SER A 99 10.32 1.26 7.90
C SER A 99 10.17 2.35 6.85
N ASP A 100 10.84 2.20 5.71
CA ASP A 100 10.90 3.20 4.66
C ASP A 100 9.77 3.02 3.63
N LYS A 101 8.82 2.10 3.84
CA LYS A 101 7.76 1.80 2.87
C LYS A 101 6.32 1.94 3.39
N TRP A 102 6.09 1.96 4.69
CA TRP A 102 4.73 2.12 5.22
C TRP A 102 4.20 3.53 4.95
N GLN A 103 2.88 3.64 4.73
CA GLN A 103 2.13 4.89 4.61
C GLN A 103 0.70 4.67 5.07
N VAL A 104 0.14 5.64 5.79
CA VAL A 104 -1.25 5.61 6.27
C VAL A 104 -1.82 7.02 6.23
N ARG A 105 -3.10 7.12 5.89
CA ARG A 105 -3.84 8.38 5.84
C ARG A 105 -5.29 8.12 6.22
N SER A 106 -5.81 8.90 7.16
CA SER A 106 -7.24 9.00 7.46
C SER A 106 -7.85 10.19 6.72
N THR A 107 -7.47 11.40 7.14
CA THR A 107 -7.75 12.67 6.47
C THR A 107 -6.45 13.42 6.23
N GLY A 108 -6.47 14.48 5.44
CA GLY A 108 -5.25 15.23 5.14
C GLY A 108 -5.47 16.36 4.15
N PRO A 109 -4.39 17.07 3.77
CA PRO A 109 -4.48 18.17 2.83
C PRO A 109 -5.00 17.68 1.47
N LEU A 110 -5.84 18.52 0.87
CA LEU A 110 -6.40 18.35 -0.46
C LEU A 110 -5.71 19.32 -1.41
N ASP A 111 -5.69 18.96 -2.69
CA ASP A 111 -5.27 19.84 -3.75
C ASP A 111 -6.33 20.92 -3.99
N GLN A 112 -5.91 22.17 -4.23
CA GLN A 112 -6.83 23.30 -4.37
C GLN A 112 -7.61 23.26 -5.70
N LEU A 113 -7.02 22.68 -6.75
CA LEU A 113 -7.64 22.62 -8.07
C LEU A 113 -8.63 21.46 -8.19
N THR A 114 -8.32 20.32 -7.59
CA THR A 114 -9.10 19.08 -7.77
C THR A 114 -9.86 18.66 -6.53
N HIS A 115 -9.55 19.24 -5.36
CA HIS A 115 -10.03 18.78 -4.04
C HIS A 115 -9.73 17.30 -3.77
N GLN A 116 -8.77 16.71 -4.48
CA GLN A 116 -8.33 15.34 -4.27
C GLN A 116 -7.17 15.27 -3.28
N PRO A 117 -6.95 14.12 -2.62
CA PRO A 117 -5.77 13.88 -1.79
C PRO A 117 -4.44 14.23 -2.48
N ASN A 118 -3.62 15.07 -1.85
CA ASN A 118 -2.29 15.41 -2.37
C ASN A 118 -1.38 14.19 -2.56
N LYS A 119 -0.46 14.28 -3.53
CA LYS A 119 0.59 13.27 -3.74
C LYS A 119 1.74 13.44 -2.74
N GLY A 120 2.30 12.30 -2.31
CA GLY A 120 3.58 12.24 -1.62
C GLY A 120 3.48 11.85 -0.15
N ARG A 121 4.24 10.82 0.25
CA ARG A 121 4.19 10.27 1.60
C ARG A 121 4.60 11.27 2.69
N SER A 122 5.65 12.06 2.46
CA SER A 122 6.13 13.06 3.43
C SER A 122 5.09 14.13 3.75
N ARG A 123 4.08 14.31 2.89
CA ARG A 123 2.99 15.27 3.05
C ARG A 123 1.69 14.63 3.56
N GLY A 124 1.74 13.37 4.01
CA GLY A 124 0.53 12.61 4.33
C GLY A 124 -0.37 12.40 3.10
N GLY A 125 0.24 12.22 1.94
CA GLY A 125 -0.45 12.08 0.67
C GLY A 125 -1.36 10.84 0.61
N GLY A 126 -2.38 10.91 -0.25
CA GLY A 126 -3.31 9.80 -0.45
C GLY A 126 -2.69 8.65 -1.25
N VAL A 127 -3.27 7.46 -1.10
CA VAL A 127 -2.96 6.32 -1.97
C VAL A 127 -3.77 6.48 -3.25
N ARG A 128 -3.11 6.39 -4.40
CA ARG A 128 -3.77 6.46 -5.69
C ARG A 128 -4.55 5.16 -5.92
N PHE A 129 -5.85 5.30 -6.12
CA PHE A 129 -6.70 4.25 -6.68
C PHE A 129 -6.74 4.47 -8.20
N GLY A 130 -6.12 3.58 -8.96
CA GLY A 130 -5.93 3.72 -10.41
C GLY A 130 -7.01 3.03 -11.24
N GLU A 131 -6.74 2.96 -12.54
CA GLU A 131 -7.65 2.36 -13.52
C GLU A 131 -7.73 0.84 -13.36
N MET A 132 -6.60 0.18 -13.08
CA MET A 132 -6.56 -1.27 -12.87
C MET A 132 -7.39 -1.68 -11.65
N GLU A 133 -7.32 -0.90 -10.56
CA GLU A 133 -8.09 -1.16 -9.35
C GLU A 133 -9.59 -0.89 -9.55
N ARG A 134 -9.94 0.12 -10.37
CA ARG A 134 -11.32 0.37 -10.80
C ARG A 134 -11.86 -0.84 -11.55
N ASP A 135 -11.13 -1.32 -12.54
CA ASP A 135 -11.58 -2.42 -13.40
C ASP A 135 -11.73 -3.72 -12.60
N ALA A 136 -10.85 -3.96 -11.63
CA ALA A 136 -10.99 -5.07 -10.69
C ALA A 136 -12.29 -4.98 -9.88
N LEU A 137 -12.64 -3.81 -9.33
CA LEU A 137 -13.89 -3.66 -8.57
C LEU A 137 -15.15 -3.77 -9.44
N ILE A 138 -15.08 -3.29 -10.69
CA ILE A 138 -16.17 -3.45 -11.66
C ILE A 138 -16.38 -4.94 -11.98
N ALA A 139 -15.29 -5.69 -12.22
CA ALA A 139 -15.36 -7.13 -12.47
C ALA A 139 -15.94 -7.92 -11.30
N HIS A 140 -15.70 -7.46 -10.06
CA HIS A 140 -16.31 -8.04 -8.86
C HIS A 140 -17.78 -7.63 -8.64
N GLY A 141 -18.32 -6.68 -9.42
CA GLY A 141 -19.68 -6.15 -9.23
C GLY A 141 -19.85 -5.32 -7.94
N ALA A 142 -18.75 -4.86 -7.33
CA ALA A 142 -18.77 -4.15 -6.06
C ALA A 142 -19.00 -2.65 -6.25
N SER A 143 -20.18 -2.27 -6.74
CA SER A 143 -20.55 -0.89 -7.07
C SER A 143 -20.43 0.07 -5.88
N PHE A 144 -20.88 -0.34 -4.69
CA PHE A 144 -20.78 0.49 -3.48
C PHE A 144 -19.33 0.75 -3.06
N LEU A 145 -18.43 -0.23 -3.20
CA LEU A 145 -17.00 -0.03 -2.91
C LEU A 145 -16.34 0.90 -3.92
N LEU A 146 -16.71 0.79 -5.19
CA LEU A 146 -16.23 1.68 -6.23
C LEU A 146 -16.69 3.13 -5.98
N GLN A 147 -17.96 3.31 -5.62
CA GLN A 147 -18.50 4.62 -5.26
C GLN A 147 -17.84 5.16 -3.98
N ASP A 148 -17.61 4.32 -2.97
CA ASP A 148 -16.92 4.74 -1.75
C ASP A 148 -15.51 5.26 -2.06
N ARG A 149 -14.71 4.51 -2.82
CA ARG A 149 -13.31 4.85 -3.11
C ARG A 149 -13.15 6.01 -4.09
N LEU A 150 -13.95 6.09 -5.14
CA LEU A 150 -13.82 7.11 -6.17
C LEU A 150 -14.60 8.39 -5.87
N PHE A 151 -15.64 8.34 -5.04
CA PHE A 151 -16.52 9.48 -4.75
C PHE A 151 -16.47 9.90 -3.28
N HIS A 152 -16.91 9.04 -2.36
CA HIS A 152 -17.06 9.43 -0.95
C HIS A 152 -15.72 9.69 -0.25
N GLY A 153 -14.70 8.90 -0.53
CA GLY A 153 -13.36 9.00 0.06
C GLY A 153 -12.39 9.91 -0.70
N SER A 154 -12.84 10.58 -1.75
CA SER A 154 -12.02 11.45 -2.61
C SER A 154 -12.53 12.89 -2.59
N ASP A 155 -13.38 13.27 -3.54
CA ASP A 155 -13.70 14.67 -3.86
C ASP A 155 -15.21 14.97 -3.86
N LYS A 156 -15.99 14.27 -3.01
CA LYS A 156 -17.42 14.53 -2.82
C LYS A 156 -17.68 15.99 -2.43
N ILE A 157 -18.52 16.68 -3.21
CA ILE A 157 -19.04 18.02 -2.88
C ILE A 157 -20.53 18.15 -3.19
N THR A 158 -21.26 18.85 -2.32
CA THR A 158 -22.64 19.28 -2.57
C THR A 158 -22.64 20.64 -3.27
N THR A 159 -23.16 20.69 -4.49
CA THR A 159 -23.20 21.92 -5.31
C THR A 159 -24.63 22.33 -5.64
N LEU A 160 -24.82 23.63 -5.91
CA LEU A 160 -26.09 24.18 -6.34
C LEU A 160 -26.24 24.00 -7.85
N VAL A 161 -27.43 23.59 -8.29
CA VAL A 161 -27.78 23.47 -9.71
C VAL A 161 -29.11 24.15 -9.96
N CYS A 162 -29.19 24.92 -11.03
CA CYS A 162 -30.42 25.56 -11.47
C CYS A 162 -31.22 24.59 -12.35
N ARG A 163 -32.48 24.28 -11.99
CA ARG A 163 -33.36 23.36 -12.71
C ARG A 163 -33.79 23.88 -14.08
N SER A 164 -34.07 25.18 -14.19
CA SER A 164 -34.53 25.79 -15.44
C SER A 164 -33.43 25.89 -16.50
N CYS A 165 -32.18 26.08 -16.08
CA CYS A 165 -31.05 26.27 -16.98
C CYS A 165 -30.07 25.09 -17.07
N GLY A 166 -30.13 24.14 -16.12
CA GLY A 166 -29.25 22.97 -16.07
C GLY A 166 -27.78 23.30 -15.84
N THR A 167 -27.44 24.54 -15.44
CA THR A 167 -26.03 24.96 -15.27
C THR A 167 -25.58 24.88 -13.82
N LEU A 168 -24.32 24.47 -13.63
CA LEU A 168 -23.64 24.37 -12.34
C LEU A 168 -23.01 25.70 -11.88
N ILE A 169 -22.68 26.60 -12.82
CA ILE A 169 -21.93 27.84 -12.54
C ILE A 169 -22.87 29.04 -12.31
N GLY A 170 -24.09 28.98 -12.87
CA GLY A 170 -25.09 30.05 -12.78
C GLY A 170 -25.63 30.36 -11.36
N PRO A 171 -25.92 29.37 -10.49
CA PRO A 171 -26.49 29.64 -9.17
C PRO A 171 -25.43 30.17 -8.20
N ILE A 172 -25.76 31.27 -7.52
CA ILE A 172 -24.89 31.93 -6.54
C ILE A 172 -25.68 32.13 -5.25
N SER A 173 -25.07 31.73 -4.13
CA SER A 173 -25.53 32.11 -2.81
C SER A 173 -24.95 33.49 -2.47
N SER A 174 -25.77 34.53 -2.42
CA SER A 174 -25.35 35.79 -1.80
C SER A 174 -25.38 35.64 -0.29
N ILE A 175 -24.34 36.13 0.39
CA ILE A 175 -24.34 36.28 1.84
C ILE A 175 -24.30 37.78 2.10
N THR A 176 -25.44 38.35 2.48
CA THR A 176 -25.55 39.76 2.84
C THR A 176 -25.36 39.91 4.35
N LYS A 177 -24.23 40.48 4.79
CA LYS A 177 -24.09 40.93 6.19
C LYS A 177 -25.00 42.14 6.38
N LYS A 178 -26.05 42.03 7.20
CA LYS A 178 -26.81 43.21 7.64
C LYS A 178 -25.91 44.03 8.59
N VAL A 179 -25.49 45.21 8.16
CA VAL A 179 -24.91 46.23 9.05
C VAL A 179 -26.07 46.99 9.68
N ALA A 180 -26.78 46.36 10.63
CA ALA A 180 -27.79 47.02 11.44
C ALA A 180 -27.41 46.83 12.92
N THR A 181 -27.06 47.94 13.56
CA THR A 181 -26.91 48.16 15.01
C THR A 181 -26.79 46.89 15.88
N ASN A 182 -25.56 46.53 16.19
CA ASN A 182 -25.14 45.64 17.30
C ASN A 182 -25.56 44.17 17.27
N ALA A 183 -26.01 43.61 16.14
CA ALA A 183 -26.16 42.16 15.97
C ALA A 183 -25.38 41.64 14.76
N THR A 184 -24.38 40.78 14.99
CA THR A 184 -23.67 40.03 13.94
C THR A 184 -24.51 38.83 13.48
N GLU A 185 -25.74 39.05 13.03
CA GLU A 185 -26.56 37.98 12.46
C GLU A 185 -26.35 37.94 10.95
N THR A 186 -25.82 36.81 10.47
CA THR A 186 -25.53 36.60 9.05
C THR A 186 -26.74 35.94 8.41
N GLU A 187 -27.67 36.72 7.86
CA GLU A 187 -28.79 36.16 7.10
C GLU A 187 -28.31 35.64 5.74
N ARG A 188 -28.56 34.35 5.47
CA ARG A 188 -28.35 33.75 4.16
C ARG A 188 -29.52 34.13 3.27
N THR A 189 -29.28 34.96 2.26
CA THR A 189 -30.28 35.19 1.21
C THR A 189 -30.44 33.93 0.36
N PRO A 190 -31.63 33.67 -0.19
CA PRO A 190 -31.85 32.50 -1.00
C PRO A 190 -30.95 32.55 -2.24
N ALA A 191 -30.45 31.39 -2.66
CA ALA A 191 -29.55 31.32 -3.82
C ALA A 191 -30.29 31.82 -5.06
N THR A 192 -29.63 32.60 -5.92
CA THR A 192 -30.25 33.09 -7.15
C THR A 192 -29.42 32.66 -8.35
N CYS A 193 -30.09 32.27 -9.44
CA CYS A 193 -29.41 31.96 -10.69
C CYS A 193 -29.13 33.24 -11.49
N ARG A 194 -27.88 33.50 -11.87
CA ARG A 194 -27.54 34.67 -12.70
C ARG A 194 -28.16 34.64 -14.11
N LEU A 195 -28.34 33.44 -14.67
CA LEU A 195 -28.87 33.27 -16.03
C LEU A 195 -30.40 33.42 -16.06
N CYS A 196 -31.10 32.81 -15.11
CA CYS A 196 -32.56 32.84 -15.07
C CYS A 196 -33.12 34.00 -14.25
N ARG A 197 -32.30 34.63 -13.40
CA ARG A 197 -32.69 35.64 -12.39
C ARG A 197 -33.85 35.18 -11.48
N SER A 198 -34.13 33.88 -11.45
CA SER A 198 -35.13 33.26 -10.62
C SER A 198 -34.47 32.58 -9.42
N ASP A 199 -35.14 32.68 -8.29
CA ASP A 199 -34.86 31.90 -7.07
C ASP A 199 -35.58 30.54 -7.12
N GLN A 200 -36.73 30.50 -7.81
CA GLN A 200 -37.52 29.29 -7.97
C GLN A 200 -36.77 28.28 -8.86
N GLY A 201 -36.40 27.15 -8.28
CA GLY A 201 -35.84 25.99 -8.99
C GLY A 201 -34.35 25.72 -8.77
N ILE A 202 -33.74 26.20 -7.69
CA ILE A 202 -32.37 25.76 -7.33
C ILE A 202 -32.44 24.48 -6.49
N GLY A 203 -31.68 23.47 -6.91
CA GLY A 203 -31.53 22.21 -6.20
C GLY A 203 -30.08 21.98 -5.73
N HIS A 204 -29.91 21.06 -4.80
CA HIS A 204 -28.61 20.57 -4.38
C HIS A 204 -28.33 19.21 -5.03
N VAL A 205 -27.12 19.02 -5.57
CA VAL A 205 -26.67 17.75 -6.14
C VAL A 205 -25.27 17.43 -5.61
N GLU A 206 -25.05 16.17 -5.26
CA GLU A 206 -23.72 15.66 -4.92
C GLU A 206 -22.97 15.27 -6.20
N ILE A 207 -21.83 15.90 -6.46
CA ILE A 207 -20.98 15.61 -7.62
C ILE A 207 -19.50 15.56 -7.19
N PRO A 208 -18.63 14.90 -7.98
CA PRO A 208 -17.19 15.01 -7.78
C PRO A 208 -16.74 16.45 -8.03
N TYR A 209 -15.86 17.00 -7.20
CA TYR A 209 -15.34 18.35 -7.40
C TYR A 209 -14.61 18.48 -8.74
N ILE A 210 -13.92 17.42 -9.19
CA ILE A 210 -13.25 17.41 -10.49
C ILE A 210 -14.23 17.63 -11.65
N PHE A 211 -15.48 17.18 -11.51
CA PHE A 211 -16.51 17.41 -12.54
C PHE A 211 -16.91 18.90 -12.62
N LYS A 212 -17.02 19.58 -11.48
CA LYS A 212 -17.23 21.04 -11.45
C LYS A 212 -16.06 21.78 -12.10
N PHE A 213 -14.84 21.36 -11.82
CA PHE A 213 -13.64 21.91 -12.46
C PHE A 213 -13.66 21.70 -13.98
N LEU A 214 -14.03 20.50 -14.45
CA LEU A 214 -14.19 20.21 -15.88
C LEU A 214 -15.20 21.14 -16.55
N VAL A 215 -16.37 21.34 -15.95
CA VAL A 215 -17.41 22.25 -16.48
C VAL A 215 -16.90 23.70 -16.55
N SER A 216 -16.10 24.14 -15.57
CA SER A 216 -15.49 25.48 -15.62
C SER A 216 -14.48 25.64 -16.75
N GLN A 217 -13.67 24.62 -17.04
CA GLN A 217 -12.71 24.63 -18.15
C GLN A 217 -13.41 24.60 -19.51
N LEU A 218 -14.46 23.79 -19.66
CA LEU A 218 -15.28 23.77 -20.87
C LEU A 218 -15.99 25.12 -21.10
N THR A 219 -16.50 25.74 -20.04
CA THR A 219 -17.13 27.07 -20.14
C THR A 219 -16.13 28.14 -20.56
N ALA A 220 -14.86 28.05 -20.13
CA ALA A 220 -13.80 28.93 -20.58
C ALA A 220 -13.50 28.80 -22.09
N MET A 221 -13.80 27.64 -22.68
CA MET A 221 -13.74 27.38 -24.13
C MET A 221 -15.08 27.66 -24.85
N ASN A 222 -16.02 28.36 -24.20
CA ASN A 222 -17.39 28.61 -24.69
C ASN A 222 -18.23 27.34 -24.94
N ILE A 223 -17.88 26.22 -24.32
CA ILE A 223 -18.68 24.99 -24.36
C ILE A 223 -19.59 24.96 -23.13
N ASN A 224 -20.90 25.01 -23.35
CA ASN A 224 -21.90 24.99 -22.29
C ASN A 224 -22.36 23.56 -21.99
N VAL A 225 -22.13 23.08 -20.76
CA VAL A 225 -22.63 21.79 -20.28
C VAL A 225 -23.95 22.01 -19.56
N LYS A 226 -25.02 21.38 -20.06
CA LYS A 226 -26.35 21.37 -19.43
C LYS A 226 -26.62 20.01 -18.82
N LEU A 227 -27.00 20.00 -17.54
CA LEU A 227 -27.48 18.82 -16.83
C LEU A 227 -28.99 18.74 -16.95
N ASP A 228 -29.48 17.59 -17.41
CA ASP A 228 -30.90 17.27 -17.33
C ASP A 228 -31.21 16.69 -15.94
N LEU A 229 -32.05 17.38 -15.20
CA LEU A 229 -32.35 17.05 -13.81
C LEU A 229 -33.75 16.45 -13.74
N ALA A 230 -33.82 15.13 -13.61
CA ALA A 230 -35.07 14.45 -13.28
C ALA A 230 -35.44 14.70 -11.80
N LEU A 231 -36.73 14.92 -11.54
CA LEU A 231 -37.25 14.87 -10.18
C LEU A 231 -37.04 13.45 -9.62
N PRO A 232 -36.64 13.28 -8.36
CA PRO A 232 -36.90 12.02 -7.69
C PRO A 232 -38.43 11.84 -7.73
N MET A 233 -38.90 10.80 -8.42
CA MET A 233 -40.26 10.32 -8.22
C MET A 233 -40.33 9.88 -6.77
N VAL A 234 -41.02 10.66 -5.95
CA VAL A 234 -41.39 10.29 -4.58
C VAL A 234 -42.34 9.11 -4.64
#